data_AF-A0A938CN72-F1
#
_entry.id   AF-A0A938CN72-F1
#
_cell.length_a   1.000
_cell.length_b   1.000
_cell.length_c   1.000
_cell.angle_alpha   90.00
_cell.angle_beta   90.00
_cell.angle_gamma   90.00
#
_symmetry.space_group_name_H-M   'P 1'
#
loop_
_entity.id
_entity.type
_entity.pdbx_description
1 polymer ?
#
loop_
_entity_poly.entity_id
_entity_poly.type
_entity_poly.pdbx_seq_one_letter_code
_entity_poly.pdbx_strand_id
1 'polypeptide(L)'
;MPKVRHRREEIIVERHALDSLVIFDVSEHELDELERETGSISDDLTFGVAGLSVGLSLLVVLLTVDIQSDRIYYSFLLVDVVGFLVALYCGIRWFRGRKKFKGVVQRIKARVGPLGEEGKEIDSEQLETLPPAEVANQ
;
A
#
# COMPACT_ATOMS: atom_id res chain seq x y z
N MET A 1 -8.49 -21.06 -50.94
CA MET A 1 -7.88 -20.82 -49.61
C MET A 1 -7.54 -19.34 -49.49
N PRO A 2 -8.23 -18.55 -48.64
CA PRO A 2 -7.96 -17.11 -48.50
C PRO A 2 -6.74 -16.85 -47.60
N LYS A 3 -5.91 -15.91 -48.03
CA LYS A 3 -4.62 -15.54 -47.41
C LYS A 3 -4.88 -14.48 -46.32
N VAL A 4 -4.68 -14.84 -45.06
CA VAL A 4 -4.85 -13.93 -43.92
C VAL A 4 -3.74 -12.87 -43.96
N ARG A 5 -4.13 -11.61 -44.19
CA ARG A 5 -3.24 -10.45 -44.17
C ARG A 5 -3.03 -10.05 -42.70
N HIS A 6 -1.85 -10.31 -42.15
CA HIS A 6 -1.44 -9.71 -40.87
C HIS A 6 -1.29 -8.21 -41.08
N ARG A 7 -2.24 -7.42 -40.56
CA ARG A 7 -2.11 -5.97 -40.42
C ARG A 7 -1.04 -5.76 -39.35
N ARG A 8 0.15 -5.27 -39.74
CA ARG A 8 1.13 -4.77 -38.77
C ARG A 8 0.52 -3.50 -38.18
N GLU A 9 0.02 -3.62 -36.96
CA GLU A 9 -0.27 -2.46 -36.14
C GLU A 9 1.09 -1.86 -35.77
N GLU A 10 1.49 -0.81 -36.50
CA GLU A 10 2.56 0.07 -36.07
C GLU A 10 2.07 0.75 -34.79
N ILE A 11 2.48 0.19 -33.65
CA ILE A 11 2.26 0.82 -32.36
C ILE A 11 3.08 2.12 -32.38
N ILE A 12 2.39 3.26 -32.49
CA ILE A 12 3.01 4.57 -32.34
C ILE A 12 3.39 4.71 -30.87
N VAL A 13 4.66 4.49 -30.57
CA VAL A 13 5.21 4.66 -29.22
C VAL A 13 5.69 6.09 -29.09
N GLU A 14 4.85 6.97 -28.54
CA GLU A 14 5.29 8.28 -28.07
C GLU A 14 6.12 8.11 -26.78
N ARG A 15 7.44 8.27 -26.89
CA ARG A 15 8.34 8.33 -25.74
C ARG A 15 8.52 9.79 -25.33
N HIS A 16 7.91 10.17 -24.22
CA HIS A 16 8.23 11.41 -23.53
C HIS A 16 9.50 11.23 -22.69
N ALA A 17 10.36 12.24 -22.64
CA ALA A 17 11.52 12.24 -21.76
C ALA A 17 11.04 12.24 -20.30
N LEU A 18 11.49 11.27 -19.51
CA LEU A 18 11.25 11.25 -18.07
C LEU A 18 12.27 12.19 -17.42
N ASP A 19 11.76 13.20 -16.70
CA ASP A 19 12.56 14.24 -16.03
C ASP A 19 13.49 13.66 -14.96
N SER A 20 13.05 12.61 -14.25
CA SER A 20 13.90 11.83 -13.34
C SER A 20 13.38 10.39 -13.21
N LEU A 21 14.30 9.43 -13.11
CA LEU A 21 14.01 8.03 -12.81
C LEU A 21 14.75 7.67 -11.52
N VAL A 22 14.00 7.51 -10.42
CA VAL A 22 14.56 7.05 -9.15
C VAL A 22 14.38 5.54 -9.05
N ILE A 23 15.50 4.82 -9.13
CA ILE A 23 15.54 3.36 -8.98
C ILE A 23 15.83 3.05 -7.52
N PHE A 24 15.00 2.19 -6.92
CA PHE A 24 15.21 1.67 -5.58
C PHE A 24 15.67 0.22 -5.68
N ASP A 25 16.91 -0.04 -5.30
CA ASP A 25 17.38 -1.42 -5.16
C ASP A 25 16.81 -2.02 -3.88
N VAL A 26 16.10 -3.14 -4.03
CA VAL A 26 15.46 -3.89 -2.96
C VAL A 26 16.11 -5.26 -2.90
N SER A 27 16.54 -5.69 -1.71
CA SER A 27 17.06 -7.05 -1.54
C SER A 27 15.93 -8.09 -1.63
N GLU A 28 16.24 -9.32 -2.03
CA GLU A 28 15.26 -10.42 -2.13
C GLU A 28 14.51 -10.64 -0.80
N HIS A 29 15.22 -10.54 0.34
CA HIS A 29 14.61 -10.64 1.66
C HIS A 29 13.60 -9.51 1.97
N GLU A 30 13.89 -8.28 1.53
CA GLU A 30 12.98 -7.14 1.69
C GLU A 30 11.75 -7.27 0.79
N LEU A 31 11.92 -7.84 -0.40
CA LEU A 31 10.81 -8.13 -1.32
C LEU A 31 9.88 -9.20 -0.74
N ASP A 32 10.43 -10.32 -0.23
CA ASP A 32 9.68 -11.38 0.45
C ASP A 32 8.94 -10.84 1.70
N GLU A 33 9.58 -9.97 2.47
CA GLU A 33 8.95 -9.33 3.64
C GLU A 33 7.77 -8.45 3.21
N LEU A 34 7.92 -7.68 2.14
CA LEU A 34 6.86 -6.85 1.57
C LEU A 34 5.69 -7.68 1.03
N GLU A 35 5.96 -8.75 0.30
CA GLU A 35 4.90 -9.63 -0.25
C GLU A 35 4.09 -10.28 0.87
N ARG A 36 4.77 -10.83 1.88
CA ARG A 36 4.12 -11.48 3.02
C ARG A 36 3.30 -10.49 3.84
N GLU A 37 3.85 -9.32 4.13
CA GLU A 37 3.12 -8.28 4.87
C GLU A 37 1.93 -7.77 4.06
N THR A 38 2.10 -7.50 2.76
CA THR A 38 1.03 -7.00 1.88
C THR A 38 -0.15 -7.96 1.80
N GLY A 39 0.11 -9.26 1.60
CA GLY A 39 -0.94 -10.28 1.56
C GLY A 39 -1.76 -10.30 2.85
N SER A 40 -1.08 -10.42 4.00
CA SER A 40 -1.75 -10.49 5.30
C SER A 40 -2.52 -9.22 5.68
N ILE A 41 -2.03 -8.04 5.29
CA ILE A 41 -2.71 -6.76 5.52
C ILE A 41 -3.94 -6.63 4.63
N SER A 42 -3.87 -7.07 3.38
CA SER A 42 -4.99 -7.00 2.44
C SER A 42 -6.16 -7.89 2.88
N ASP A 43 -5.86 -9.10 3.36
CA ASP A 43 -6.87 -10.01 3.89
C ASP A 43 -7.56 -9.44 5.13
N ASP A 44 -6.79 -8.92 6.10
CA ASP A 44 -7.34 -8.30 7.32
C ASP A 44 -8.27 -7.14 7.01
N LEU A 45 -7.90 -6.30 6.04
CA LEU A 45 -8.74 -5.18 5.61
C LEU A 45 -10.03 -5.66 4.98
N THR A 46 -9.94 -6.67 4.12
CA THR A 46 -11.10 -7.23 3.41
C THR A 46 -12.10 -7.82 4.40
N PHE A 47 -11.63 -8.62 5.36
CA PHE A 47 -12.47 -9.14 6.44
C PHE A 47 -13.03 -8.04 7.34
N GLY A 48 -12.22 -7.02 7.68
CA GLY A 48 -12.66 -5.88 8.47
C GLY A 48 -13.77 -5.08 7.78
N VAL A 49 -13.63 -4.76 6.49
CA VAL A 49 -14.62 -4.01 5.71
C VAL A 49 -15.88 -4.83 5.47
N ALA A 50 -15.75 -6.12 5.14
CA ALA A 50 -16.90 -7.01 4.99
C ALA A 50 -17.69 -7.14 6.30
N GLY A 51 -16.98 -7.37 7.42
CA GLY A 51 -17.58 -7.44 8.75
C GLY A 51 -18.27 -6.14 9.16
N LEU A 52 -17.64 -4.99 8.91
CA LEU A 52 -18.27 -3.68 9.15
C LEU A 52 -19.52 -3.48 8.30
N SER A 53 -19.50 -3.84 7.01
CA SER A 53 -20.66 -3.70 6.12
C SER A 53 -21.85 -4.54 6.61
N VAL A 54 -21.59 -5.77 7.05
CA VAL A 54 -22.63 -6.66 7.59
C VAL A 54 -23.14 -6.13 8.93
N GLY A 55 -22.25 -5.74 9.84
CA GLY A 55 -22.62 -5.13 11.13
C GLY A 55 -23.44 -3.86 10.95
N LEU A 56 -23.03 -2.94 10.07
CA LEU A 56 -23.80 -1.72 9.79
C LEU A 56 -25.21 -2.04 9.28
N SER A 57 -25.32 -3.06 8.42
CA SER A 57 -26.60 -3.51 7.87
C SER A 57 -27.52 -4.07 8.95
N LEU A 58 -26.98 -4.91 9.84
CA LEU A 58 -27.72 -5.49 10.97
C LEU A 58 -28.11 -4.41 12.00
N LEU A 59 -27.21 -3.47 12.28
CA LEU A 59 -27.47 -2.32 13.14
C LEU A 59 -28.62 -1.47 12.60
N VAL A 60 -28.64 -1.16 11.30
CA VAL A 60 -29.75 -0.41 10.67
C VAL A 60 -31.08 -1.15 10.82
N VAL A 61 -31.08 -2.48 10.64
CA VAL A 61 -32.26 -3.30 10.88
C VAL A 61 -32.71 -3.20 12.34
N LEU A 62 -31.78 -3.27 13.29
CA LEU A 62 -32.08 -3.16 14.72
C LEU A 62 -32.65 -1.80 15.13
N LEU A 63 -32.22 -0.72 14.47
CA LEU A 63 -32.72 0.63 14.74
C LEU A 63 -34.06 0.92 14.05
N THR A 64 -34.34 0.28 12.91
CA THR A 64 -35.49 0.63 12.06
C THR A 64 -36.67 -0.32 12.24
N VAL A 65 -36.41 -1.60 12.55
CA VAL A 65 -37.43 -2.62 12.66
C VAL A 65 -37.83 -2.80 14.12
N ASP A 66 -39.12 -2.61 14.40
CA ASP A 66 -39.70 -2.94 15.70
C ASP A 66 -39.91 -4.47 15.80
N ILE A 67 -39.00 -5.13 16.52
CA ILE A 67 -39.03 -6.59 16.72
C ILE A 67 -39.80 -6.88 18.02
N GLN A 68 -41.07 -7.27 17.88
CA GLN A 68 -41.95 -7.58 19.01
C GLN A 68 -41.55 -8.82 19.83
N SER A 69 -40.62 -9.65 19.32
CA SER A 69 -40.16 -10.86 20.02
C SER A 69 -38.75 -10.68 20.58
N ASP A 70 -38.65 -10.65 21.91
CA ASP A 70 -37.39 -10.48 22.66
C ASP A 70 -36.32 -11.50 22.25
N ARG A 71 -36.72 -12.75 21.98
CA ARG A 71 -35.77 -13.83 21.60
C ARG A 71 -35.04 -13.51 20.30
N ILE A 72 -35.77 -13.00 19.32
CA ILE A 72 -35.20 -12.65 18.01
C ILE A 72 -34.33 -11.40 18.16
N TYR A 73 -34.81 -10.39 18.89
CA TYR A 73 -34.05 -9.18 19.18
C TYR A 73 -32.68 -9.47 19.79
N TYR A 74 -32.63 -10.27 20.87
CA TYR A 74 -31.36 -10.62 21.51
C TYR A 74 -30.42 -11.43 20.61
N SER A 75 -30.96 -12.31 19.77
CA SER A 75 -30.13 -13.08 18.83
C SER A 75 -29.47 -12.18 17.78
N PHE A 76 -30.20 -11.21 17.23
CA PHE A 76 -29.67 -10.24 16.28
C PHE A 76 -28.66 -9.29 16.94
N LEU A 77 -28.96 -8.79 18.13
CA LEU A 77 -28.04 -7.96 18.92
C LEU A 77 -26.71 -8.68 19.17
N LEU A 78 -26.77 -9.97 19.55
CA LEU A 78 -25.57 -10.75 19.85
C LEU A 78 -24.72 -10.98 18.61
N VAL A 79 -25.34 -11.31 17.47
CA VAL A 79 -24.64 -11.43 16.18
C VAL A 79 -24.02 -10.10 15.75
N ASP A 80 -24.73 -8.99 15.92
CA ASP A 80 -24.24 -7.65 15.58
C ASP A 80 -23.01 -7.28 16.42
N VAL A 81 -23.08 -7.48 17.74
CA VAL A 81 -21.95 -7.22 18.66
C VAL A 81 -20.75 -8.09 18.31
N VAL A 82 -20.94 -9.39 18.05
CA VAL A 82 -19.83 -10.28 17.64
C VAL A 82 -19.24 -9.86 16.30
N GLY A 83 -20.08 -9.49 15.32
CA GLY A 83 -19.65 -8.99 14.02
C GLY A 83 -18.80 -7.73 14.15
N PHE A 84 -19.24 -6.76 14.96
CA PHE A 84 -18.47 -5.55 15.23
C PHE A 84 -17.17 -5.84 15.97
N LEU A 85 -17.14 -6.76 16.92
CA LEU A 85 -15.91 -7.15 17.62
C LEU A 85 -14.87 -7.75 16.67
N VAL A 86 -15.29 -8.65 15.78
CA VAL A 86 -14.40 -9.25 14.77
C VAL A 86 -13.91 -8.18 13.79
N ALA A 87 -14.80 -7.31 13.32
CA ALA A 87 -14.45 -6.24 12.40
C ALA A 87 -13.45 -5.25 13.03
N LEU A 88 -13.66 -4.90 14.31
CA LEU A 88 -12.76 -4.05 15.07
C LEU A 88 -11.40 -4.72 15.29
N TYR A 89 -11.38 -6.01 15.63
CA TYR A 89 -10.14 -6.77 15.78
C TYR A 89 -9.32 -6.80 14.49
N CYS A 90 -9.95 -7.14 13.35
CA CYS A 90 -9.31 -7.11 12.04
C CYS A 90 -8.83 -5.70 11.67
N GLY A 91 -9.62 -4.66 11.95
CA GLY A 91 -9.24 -3.27 11.72
C GLY A 91 -8.03 -2.83 12.54
N ILE A 92 -7.95 -3.20 13.82
CA ILE A 92 -6.79 -2.91 14.69
C ILE A 92 -5.54 -3.66 14.18
N ARG A 93 -5.70 -4.93 13.80
CA ARG A 93 -4.60 -5.75 13.26
C ARG A 93 -4.07 -5.15 11.97
N TRP A 94 -4.95 -4.74 11.07
CA TRP A 94 -4.61 -4.01 9.84
C TRP A 94 -3.83 -2.73 10.13
N PHE A 95 -4.29 -1.92 11.09
CA PHE A 95 -3.63 -0.66 11.42
C PHE A 95 -2.22 -0.88 11.98
N ARG A 96 -2.00 -1.97 12.72
CA ARG A 96 -0.65 -2.38 13.19
C ARG A 96 0.21 -2.89 12.04
N GLY A 97 -0.33 -3.70 11.13
CA GLY A 97 0.39 -4.19 9.95
C GLY A 97 0.86 -3.06 9.03
N ARG A 98 0.00 -2.06 8.81
CA ARG A 98 0.31 -0.87 8.01
C ARG A 98 1.53 -0.09 8.50
N LYS A 99 1.77 -0.06 9.83
CA LYS A 99 2.95 0.60 10.40
C LYS A 99 4.24 -0.15 10.08
N LYS A 100 4.21 -1.48 10.07
CA LYS A 100 5.37 -2.32 9.73
C LYS A 100 5.75 -2.18 8.25
N PHE A 101 4.77 -2.28 7.37
CA PHE A 101 4.93 -2.07 5.93
C PHE A 101 5.55 -0.69 5.63
N LYS A 102 5.03 0.38 6.26
CA LYS A 102 5.61 1.71 6.15
C LYS A 102 7.06 1.77 6.62
N GLY A 103 7.42 1.02 7.66
CA GLY A 103 8.80 0.92 8.14
C GLY A 103 9.74 0.29 7.11
N VAL A 104 9.34 -0.81 6.47
CA VAL A 104 10.15 -1.46 5.41
C VAL A 104 10.35 -0.50 4.24
N VAL A 105 9.28 0.13 3.75
CA VAL A 105 9.36 1.13 2.66
C VAL A 105 10.24 2.31 3.05
N GLN A 106 10.14 2.79 4.30
CA GLN A 106 10.96 3.89 4.77
C GLN A 106 12.44 3.50 4.90
N ARG A 107 12.75 2.24 5.27
CA ARG A 107 14.14 1.73 5.27
C ARG A 107 14.72 1.70 3.86
N ILE A 108 13.94 1.23 2.87
CA ILE A 108 14.35 1.22 1.46
C ILE A 108 14.61 2.66 0.98
N LYS A 109 13.69 3.59 1.26
CA LYS A 109 13.83 5.00 0.89
C LYS A 109 14.98 5.71 1.60
N ALA A 110 15.22 5.40 2.88
CA ALA A 110 16.28 6.03 3.67
C ALA A 110 17.69 5.65 3.19
N ARG A 111 17.86 4.47 2.56
CA ARG A 111 19.16 4.07 1.96
C ARG A 111 19.56 4.95 0.78
N VAL A 112 18.60 5.54 0.09
CA VAL A 112 18.85 6.43 -1.05
C VAL A 112 19.09 7.88 -0.59
N GLY A 113 18.90 8.17 0.71
CA GLY A 113 18.99 9.52 1.27
C GLY A 113 17.90 10.47 0.73
N PRO A 114 17.77 11.68 1.31
CA PRO A 114 16.90 12.74 0.78
C PRO A 114 17.33 13.26 -0.61
N LEU A 115 18.39 12.69 -1.20
CA LEU A 115 18.99 13.10 -2.47
C LEU A 115 18.12 12.84 -3.69
N GLY A 116 16.97 12.16 -3.53
CA GLY A 116 15.99 11.95 -4.59
C GLY A 116 14.76 12.86 -4.54
N GLU A 117 14.60 13.69 -3.50
CA GLU A 117 13.48 14.66 -3.44
C GLU A 117 13.87 16.08 -3.84
N GLU A 118 15.17 16.37 -3.99
CA GLU A 118 15.59 17.60 -4.64
C GLU A 118 16.09 17.26 -6.04
N GLY A 119 15.25 17.51 -7.05
CA GLY A 119 15.67 17.80 -8.42
C GLY A 119 16.51 19.09 -8.49
N LYS A 120 17.48 19.25 -7.60
CA LYS A 120 18.59 20.16 -7.74
C LYS A 120 19.76 19.33 -8.23
N GLU A 121 19.91 19.32 -9.55
CA GLU A 121 21.23 19.19 -10.13
C GLU A 121 22.17 20.09 -9.33
N ILE A 122 23.26 19.54 -8.81
CA ILE A 122 24.32 20.36 -8.22
C ILE A 122 24.80 21.25 -9.37
N ASP A 123 24.47 22.53 -9.30
CA ASP A 123 24.91 23.52 -10.28
C ASP A 123 26.45 23.52 -10.30
N SER A 124 27.02 23.70 -11.47
CA SER A 124 28.46 23.53 -11.72
C SER A 124 29.32 24.45 -10.83
N GLU A 125 28.72 25.54 -10.32
CA GLU A 125 29.32 26.48 -9.37
C GLU A 125 29.63 25.87 -7.99
N GLN A 126 28.94 24.81 -7.56
CA GLN A 126 29.23 24.13 -6.27
C GLN A 126 30.32 23.07 -6.38
N LEU A 127 30.68 22.62 -7.58
CA LEU A 127 31.86 21.76 -7.82
C LEU A 127 33.18 22.52 -7.68
N GLU A 128 33.19 23.83 -7.94
CA GLU A 128 34.39 24.67 -7.84
C GLU A 128 34.75 25.06 -6.40
N THR A 129 33.83 24.89 -5.44
CA THR A 129 34.05 25.27 -4.03
C THR A 129 34.32 24.09 -3.10
N LEU A 130 34.39 22.87 -3.64
CA LEU A 130 34.84 21.71 -2.86
C LEU A 130 36.37 21.82 -2.63
N PRO A 131 36.85 21.74 -1.39
CA PRO A 131 38.29 21.66 -1.15
C PRO A 131 38.81 20.40 -1.85
N PRO A 132 39.93 20.48 -2.59
CA PRO A 132 40.46 19.35 -3.32
C PRO A 132 40.66 18.19 -2.36
N ALA A 133 40.09 17.03 -2.72
CA ALA A 133 40.25 15.79 -1.98
C ALA A 133 41.73 15.63 -1.65
N GLU A 134 42.02 15.71 -0.35
CA GLU A 134 43.35 15.50 0.20
C GLU A 134 43.79 14.12 -0.28
N VAL A 135 44.69 14.12 -1.26
CA VAL A 135 45.40 12.94 -1.75
C VAL A 135 46.22 12.43 -0.57
N ALA A 136 45.60 11.58 0.24
CA ALA A 136 46.28 10.72 1.19
C ALA A 136 47.14 9.73 0.38
N ASN A 137 48.28 10.22 -0.09
CA ASN A 137 49.36 9.42 -0.66
C ASN A 137 50.18 8.86 0.51
N GLN A 138 50.25 7.53 0.56
CA GLN A 138 51.43 6.82 1.05
C GLN A 138 52.62 7.06 0.11
#